data_AF-A0A849RBK6-F1
#
_entry.id   AF-A0A849RBK6-F1
#
_cell.length_a   1.000
_cell.length_b   1.000
_cell.length_c   1.000
_cell.angle_alpha   90.00
_cell.angle_beta   90.00
_cell.angle_gamma   90.00
#
_symmetry.space_group_name_H-M   'P 1'
#
loop_
_entity.id
_entity.type
_entity.pdbx_description
1 polymer ?
#
loop_
_entity_poly.entity_id
_entity_poly.type
_entity_poly.pdbx_seq_one_letter_code
_entity_poly.pdbx_strand_id
1 'polypeptide(L)'
;MQTQNHQSSTADELASGDISSAPLAANHSSSANTDTIKADIFNTADELKELELRLKFGEEIHQSIRHSIRLADQKAAIFLAGATALLTYLNTLGLTNKWITNPSSWGLIHVLSFTATLGLVIGCVFCAFTIMPRLDGTKKGIIFFNAIGEYGSASEYSEHMLTRKISQLCDAEYRHTYELSGVCRAKYNSIIYGFWFGIVGVFSAFALLAFK
;
A
#
# COMPACT_ATOMS: atom_id res chain seq x y z
N MET A 1 24.26 1.07 17.10
CA MET A 1 23.43 0.76 15.91
C MET A 1 22.85 2.08 15.41
N GLN A 2 23.56 2.75 14.50
CA GLN A 2 23.19 4.07 13.98
C GLN A 2 22.35 3.85 12.72
N THR A 3 21.05 4.16 12.79
CA THR A 3 20.16 4.24 11.63
C THR A 3 20.43 5.54 10.89
N GLN A 4 21.01 5.42 9.70
CA GLN A 4 21.27 6.48 8.75
C GLN A 4 19.94 6.91 8.11
N ASN A 5 19.47 8.11 8.46
CA ASN A 5 18.28 8.74 7.88
C ASN A 5 18.62 9.20 6.45
N HIS A 6 18.09 8.51 5.43
CA HIS A 6 18.01 9.05 4.08
C HIS A 6 16.72 9.84 3.94
N GLN A 7 16.84 11.16 4.10
CA GLN A 7 15.83 12.14 3.71
C GLN A 7 15.89 12.27 2.17
N SER A 8 14.94 11.67 1.46
CA SER A 8 14.75 11.91 0.03
C SER A 8 13.71 13.02 -0.12
N SER A 9 14.22 14.21 -0.41
CA SER A 9 13.49 15.37 -0.90
C SER A 9 13.61 15.36 -2.40
N THR A 10 12.52 15.11 -3.14
CA THR A 10 12.47 15.46 -4.56
C THR A 10 11.05 15.54 -5.12
N ALA A 11 10.88 16.60 -5.92
CA ALA A 11 10.06 16.73 -7.11
C ALA A 11 8.62 17.27 -6.98
N ASP A 12 8.54 18.58 -6.74
CA ASP A 12 7.77 19.48 -7.61
C ASP A 12 8.63 19.76 -8.86
N GLU A 13 8.25 19.26 -10.04
CA GLU A 13 8.58 19.88 -11.34
C GLU A 13 7.72 19.26 -12.46
N LEU A 14 6.54 19.85 -12.70
CA LEU A 14 5.78 19.64 -13.92
C LEU A 14 6.42 20.50 -15.03
N ALA A 15 7.20 19.87 -15.91
CA ALA A 15 7.64 20.47 -17.16
C ALA A 15 6.82 19.91 -18.32
N SER A 16 5.98 20.76 -18.90
CA SER A 16 5.31 20.62 -20.18
C SER A 16 6.32 20.70 -21.32
N GLY A 17 6.39 19.65 -22.16
CA GLY A 17 7.21 19.63 -23.37
C GLY A 17 6.34 19.40 -24.61
N ASP A 18 6.30 20.42 -25.47
CA ASP A 18 5.61 20.47 -26.76
C ASP A 18 6.14 19.40 -27.75
N ILE A 19 5.23 18.66 -28.37
CA ILE A 19 5.53 17.70 -29.44
C ILE A 19 5.44 18.43 -30.78
N SER A 20 6.61 18.72 -31.36
CA SER A 20 6.78 19.27 -32.71
C SER A 20 6.65 18.17 -33.77
N SER A 21 5.75 18.38 -34.74
CA SER A 21 5.51 17.53 -35.90
C SER A 21 6.14 18.11 -37.17
N ALA A 22 7.03 17.36 -37.83
CA ALA A 22 7.50 17.64 -39.19
C ALA A 22 8.10 16.37 -39.84
N PRO A 23 8.27 16.29 -41.18
CA PRO A 23 7.61 15.26 -41.98
C PRO A 23 8.54 14.27 -42.71
N LEU A 24 7.89 13.23 -43.27
CA LEU A 24 8.41 12.15 -44.10
C LEU A 24 9.38 12.62 -45.20
N ALA A 25 10.53 11.93 -45.30
CA ALA A 25 11.28 11.78 -46.53
C ALA A 25 11.59 10.30 -46.76
N ALA A 26 11.15 9.80 -47.91
CA ALA A 26 11.47 8.48 -48.42
C ALA A 26 12.89 8.45 -48.99
N ASN A 27 13.62 7.35 -48.79
CA ASN A 27 14.65 6.95 -49.74
C ASN A 27 14.93 5.45 -49.71
N HIS A 28 14.81 4.84 -50.89
CA HIS A 28 15.21 3.49 -51.25
C HIS A 28 16.74 3.41 -51.40
N SER A 29 17.37 2.35 -50.89
CA SER A 29 18.43 1.65 -51.63
C SER A 29 18.68 0.26 -51.03
N SER A 30 18.67 -0.74 -51.91
CA SER A 30 18.85 -2.16 -51.64
C SER A 30 20.33 -2.51 -51.76
N SER A 31 20.92 -3.02 -50.68
CA SER A 31 22.31 -3.48 -50.61
C SER A 31 22.46 -4.63 -49.59
N ALA A 32 22.33 -5.86 -50.10
CA ALA A 32 23.10 -7.06 -49.74
C ALA A 32 23.56 -7.29 -48.28
N ASN A 33 22.61 -7.60 -47.40
CA ASN A 33 22.48 -8.87 -46.63
C ASN A 33 23.61 -9.45 -45.73
N THR A 34 24.66 -8.72 -45.36
CA THR A 34 25.60 -9.19 -44.31
C THR A 34 25.73 -8.23 -43.12
N ASP A 35 25.55 -6.92 -43.35
CA ASP A 35 25.51 -5.93 -42.27
C ASP A 35 24.15 -5.89 -41.54
N THR A 36 23.09 -6.40 -42.17
CA THR A 36 21.74 -6.48 -41.60
C THR A 36 21.66 -7.41 -40.41
N ILE A 37 22.40 -8.54 -40.43
CA ILE A 37 22.41 -9.52 -39.32
C ILE A 37 23.11 -8.95 -38.08
N LYS A 38 24.17 -8.15 -38.26
CA LYS A 38 24.84 -7.48 -37.12
C LYS A 38 23.99 -6.38 -36.52
N ALA A 39 23.28 -5.61 -37.33
CA ALA A 39 22.36 -4.57 -36.86
C ALA A 39 21.18 -5.15 -36.07
N ASP A 40 20.62 -6.30 -36.51
CA ASP A 40 19.52 -6.97 -35.82
C ASP A 40 19.93 -7.57 -34.47
N ILE A 41 21.13 -8.16 -34.39
CA ILE A 41 21.69 -8.69 -33.14
C ILE A 41 22.00 -7.56 -32.14
N PHE A 42 22.48 -6.41 -32.63
CA PHE A 42 22.78 -5.25 -31.78
C PHE A 42 21.50 -4.64 -31.20
N ASN A 43 20.44 -4.51 -32.00
CA ASN A 43 19.12 -4.05 -31.52
C ASN A 43 18.54 -5.02 -30.47
N THR A 44 18.69 -6.33 -30.68
CA THR A 44 18.15 -7.34 -29.75
C THR A 44 18.81 -7.26 -28.36
N ALA A 45 20.12 -6.98 -28.29
CA ALA A 45 20.84 -6.87 -27.02
C ALA A 45 20.41 -5.64 -26.22
N ASP A 46 20.22 -4.50 -26.91
CA ASP A 46 19.72 -3.27 -26.28
C ASP A 46 18.26 -3.43 -25.80
N GLU A 47 17.40 -4.07 -26.58
CA GLU A 47 16.02 -4.38 -26.18
C GLU A 47 15.95 -5.28 -24.93
N LEU A 48 16.80 -6.31 -24.87
CA LEU A 48 16.85 -7.22 -23.72
C LEU A 48 17.30 -6.48 -22.45
N LYS A 49 18.30 -5.61 -22.57
CA LYS A 49 18.77 -4.77 -21.47
C LYS A 49 17.70 -3.78 -20.99
N GLU A 50 16.94 -3.19 -21.91
CA GLU A 50 15.83 -2.32 -21.55
C GLU A 50 14.73 -3.10 -20.79
N LEU A 51 14.42 -4.31 -21.25
CA LEU A 51 13.44 -5.18 -20.60
C LEU A 51 13.86 -5.59 -19.19
N GLU A 52 15.14 -5.94 -18.99
CA GLU A 52 15.70 -6.26 -17.68
C GLU A 52 15.61 -5.06 -16.73
N LEU A 53 15.91 -3.85 -17.22
CA LEU A 53 15.82 -2.63 -16.43
C LEU A 53 14.36 -2.33 -16.01
N ARG A 54 13.41 -2.52 -16.94
CA ARG A 54 11.97 -2.39 -16.67
C ARG A 54 11.51 -3.39 -15.61
N LEU A 55 11.91 -4.65 -15.72
CA LEU A 55 11.56 -5.70 -14.76
C LEU A 55 12.14 -5.38 -13.37
N LYS A 56 13.42 -5.02 -13.31
CA LYS A 56 14.06 -4.62 -12.06
C LYS A 56 13.38 -3.43 -11.40
N PHE A 57 12.99 -2.42 -12.19
CA PHE A 57 12.21 -1.29 -11.68
C PHE A 57 10.85 -1.74 -11.14
N GLY A 58 10.15 -2.65 -11.84
CA GLY A 58 8.91 -3.25 -11.38
C GLY A 58 9.07 -3.94 -10.02
N GLU A 59 10.13 -4.73 -9.87
CA GLU A 59 10.45 -5.44 -8.63
C GLU A 59 10.72 -4.47 -7.47
N GLU A 60 11.50 -3.41 -7.71
CA GLU A 60 11.82 -2.38 -6.72
C GLU A 60 10.56 -1.65 -6.23
N ILE A 61 9.66 -1.24 -7.15
CA ILE A 61 8.39 -0.60 -6.79
C ILE A 61 7.49 -1.59 -6.04
N HIS A 62 7.40 -2.83 -6.52
CA HIS A 62 6.60 -3.86 -5.87
C HIS A 62 7.09 -4.15 -4.44
N GLN A 63 8.41 -4.19 -4.22
CA GLN A 63 9.01 -4.33 -2.89
C GLN A 63 8.76 -3.10 -2.02
N SER A 64 8.86 -1.89 -2.59
CA SER A 64 8.57 -0.64 -1.90
C SER A 64 7.12 -0.58 -1.39
N ILE A 65 6.13 -0.90 -2.24
CA ILE A 65 4.72 -0.91 -1.82
C ILE A 65 4.47 -1.97 -0.74
N ARG A 66 5.03 -3.19 -0.90
CA ARG A 66 4.93 -4.23 0.14
C ARG A 66 5.53 -3.77 1.47
N HIS A 67 6.65 -3.04 1.43
CA HIS A 67 7.25 -2.47 2.62
C HIS A 67 6.34 -1.42 3.27
N SER A 68 5.74 -0.50 2.49
CA SER A 68 4.79 0.49 3.01
C SER A 68 3.55 -0.14 3.65
N ILE A 69 2.99 -1.21 3.06
CA ILE A 69 1.87 -1.94 3.64
C ILE A 69 2.25 -2.54 5.01
N ARG A 70 3.43 -3.15 5.12
CA ARG A 70 3.92 -3.70 6.40
C ARG A 70 4.08 -2.62 7.46
N LEU A 71 4.61 -1.45 7.10
CA LEU A 71 4.72 -0.31 8.02
C LEU A 71 3.35 0.21 8.46
N ALA A 72 2.37 0.26 7.56
CA ALA A 72 0.99 0.63 7.88
C ALA A 72 0.38 -0.35 8.90
N ASP A 73 0.54 -1.65 8.67
CA ASP A 73 0.02 -2.69 9.57
C ASP A 73 0.70 -2.67 10.95
N GLN A 74 2.03 -2.45 11.00
CA GLN A 74 2.76 -2.28 12.26
C GLN A 74 2.28 -1.05 13.05
N LYS A 75 2.09 0.09 12.38
CA LYS A 75 1.57 1.32 13.03
C LYS A 75 0.16 1.10 13.58
N ALA A 76 -0.72 0.48 12.79
CA ALA A 76 -2.07 0.16 13.23
C ALA A 76 -2.09 -0.81 14.42
N ALA A 77 -1.22 -1.83 14.42
CA ALA A 77 -1.12 -2.79 15.52
C ALA A 77 -0.62 -2.15 16.82
N ILE A 78 0.41 -1.31 16.75
CA ILE A 78 0.92 -0.57 17.93
C ILE A 78 -0.17 0.35 18.48
N PHE A 79 -0.85 1.09 17.61
CA PHE A 79 -1.94 1.98 18.01
C PHE A 79 -3.09 1.21 18.66
N LEU A 80 -3.53 0.11 18.03
CA LEU A 80 -4.60 -0.74 18.55
C LEU A 80 -4.25 -1.32 19.93
N ALA A 81 -3.02 -1.78 20.13
CA ALA A 81 -2.55 -2.27 21.43
C ALA A 81 -2.60 -1.18 22.50
N GLY A 82 -2.08 0.01 22.20
CA GLY A 82 -2.10 1.15 23.13
C GLY A 82 -3.53 1.62 23.45
N ALA A 83 -4.39 1.75 22.44
CA ALA A 83 -5.78 2.15 22.63
C ALA A 83 -6.59 1.12 23.42
N THR A 84 -6.36 -0.18 23.20
CA THR A 84 -7.00 -1.27 23.95
C THR A 84 -6.54 -1.30 25.41
N ALA A 85 -5.24 -1.09 25.66
CA ALA A 85 -4.70 -0.97 27.01
C ALA A 85 -5.32 0.22 27.77
N LEU A 86 -5.44 1.37 27.12
CA LEU A 86 -6.04 2.56 27.70
C LEU A 86 -7.56 2.38 27.95
N LEU A 87 -8.29 1.78 27.01
CA LEU A 87 -9.71 1.41 27.19
C LEU A 87 -9.90 0.48 28.39
N THR A 88 -9.05 -0.55 28.51
CA THR A 88 -9.08 -1.48 29.63
C THR A 88 -8.83 -0.76 30.95
N TYR A 89 -7.84 0.14 30.99
CA TYR A 89 -7.54 0.95 32.17
C TYR A 89 -8.73 1.84 32.56
N LEU A 90 -9.32 2.58 31.62
CA LEU A 90 -10.51 3.39 31.88
C LEU A 90 -11.70 2.55 32.40
N ASN A 91 -11.84 1.33 31.90
CA ASN A 91 -12.85 0.39 32.36
C ASN A 91 -12.59 -0.09 33.81
N THR A 92 -11.33 -0.39 34.17
CA THR A 92 -10.98 -0.77 35.56
C THR A 92 -11.25 0.35 36.57
N LEU A 93 -11.22 1.62 36.14
CA LEU A 93 -11.57 2.77 36.96
C LEU A 93 -13.09 3.00 37.09
N GLY A 94 -13.93 2.18 36.43
CA GLY A 94 -15.38 2.30 36.43
C GLY A 94 -15.92 3.52 35.66
N LEU A 95 -15.10 4.15 34.82
CA LEU A 95 -15.46 5.38 34.09
C LEU A 95 -16.39 5.07 32.91
N THR A 96 -16.25 3.89 32.32
CA THR A 96 -17.13 3.37 31.26
C THR A 96 -18.60 3.26 31.70
N ASN A 97 -18.87 3.04 32.99
CA ASN A 97 -20.25 2.95 33.49
C ASN A 97 -20.89 4.33 33.73
N LYS A 98 -20.09 5.41 33.84
CA LYS A 98 -20.62 6.74 34.20
C LYS A 98 -21.47 7.34 33.09
N TRP A 99 -21.08 7.16 31.83
CA TRP A 99 -21.78 7.77 30.69
C TRP A 99 -23.08 7.04 30.28
N ILE A 100 -23.41 5.91 30.90
CA ILE A 100 -24.68 5.18 30.66
C ILE A 100 -25.89 5.92 31.29
N THR A 101 -25.65 6.93 32.12
CA THR A 101 -26.68 7.79 32.72
C THR A 101 -27.38 8.68 31.67
N ASN A 102 -28.56 9.22 32.03
CA ASN A 102 -29.37 10.04 31.12
C ASN A 102 -28.56 11.23 30.56
N PRO A 103 -28.44 11.39 29.22
CA PRO A 103 -27.70 12.47 28.58
C PRO A 103 -28.06 13.88 29.05
N SER A 104 -29.30 14.11 29.51
CA SER A 104 -29.73 15.41 30.02
C SER A 104 -29.04 15.84 31.32
N SER A 105 -28.41 14.90 32.04
CA SER A 105 -27.72 15.15 33.31
C SER A 105 -26.19 15.11 33.20
N TRP A 106 -25.64 15.06 31.99
CA TRP A 106 -24.21 14.90 31.80
C TRP A 106 -23.43 16.16 32.19
N GLY A 107 -22.66 16.05 33.27
CA GLY A 107 -21.57 16.99 33.57
C GLY A 107 -20.33 16.76 32.70
N LEU A 108 -19.34 17.64 32.82
CA LEU A 108 -18.09 17.61 32.03
C LEU A 108 -17.35 16.26 32.08
N ILE A 109 -17.33 15.61 33.25
CA ILE A 109 -16.71 14.28 33.44
C ILE A 109 -17.41 13.21 32.58
N HIS A 110 -18.74 13.27 32.45
CA HIS A 110 -19.52 12.32 31.65
C HIS A 110 -19.21 12.50 30.16
N VAL A 111 -19.19 13.75 29.70
CA VAL A 111 -18.85 14.10 28.31
C VAL A 111 -17.43 13.67 27.95
N LEU A 112 -16.44 13.94 28.82
CA LEU A 112 -15.06 13.51 28.62
C LEU A 112 -14.94 11.98 28.59
N SER A 113 -15.61 11.28 29.51
CA SER A 113 -15.57 9.81 29.56
C SER A 113 -16.23 9.16 28.33
N PHE A 114 -17.36 9.72 27.88
CA PHE A 114 -18.03 9.28 26.66
C PHE A 114 -17.13 9.51 25.44
N THR A 115 -16.60 10.71 25.29
CA THR A 115 -15.74 11.10 24.16
C THR A 115 -14.45 10.28 24.13
N ALA A 116 -13.82 10.06 25.28
CA ALA A 116 -12.65 9.19 25.42
C ALA A 116 -12.94 7.77 24.95
N THR A 117 -14.00 7.15 25.49
CA THR A 117 -14.37 5.77 25.17
C THR A 117 -14.74 5.63 23.69
N LEU A 118 -15.61 6.50 23.18
CA LEU A 118 -16.08 6.45 21.80
C LEU A 118 -14.96 6.70 20.79
N GLY A 119 -14.11 7.72 21.02
CA GLY A 119 -12.98 8.04 20.16
C GLY A 119 -11.96 6.90 20.10
N LEU A 120 -11.65 6.29 21.25
CA LEU A 120 -10.76 5.12 21.30
C LEU A 120 -11.36 3.90 20.60
N VAL A 121 -12.64 3.60 20.81
CA VAL A 121 -13.33 2.47 20.15
C VAL A 121 -13.36 2.65 18.64
N ILE A 122 -13.75 3.83 18.15
CA ILE A 122 -13.75 4.13 16.70
C ILE A 122 -12.33 4.01 16.14
N GLY A 123 -11.32 4.56 16.84
CA GLY A 123 -9.92 4.43 16.46
C GLY A 123 -9.46 2.97 16.37
N CYS A 124 -9.83 2.13 17.34
CA CYS A 124 -9.57 0.69 17.33
C CYS A 124 -10.23 -0.01 16.13
N VAL A 125 -11.48 0.31 15.82
CA VAL A 125 -12.20 -0.28 14.67
C VAL A 125 -11.49 0.04 13.35
N PHE A 126 -11.12 1.29 13.11
CA PHE A 126 -10.35 1.66 11.90
C PHE A 126 -8.98 0.98 11.85
N CYS A 127 -8.28 0.85 12.98
CA CYS A 127 -7.00 0.15 13.03
C CYS A 127 -7.15 -1.36 12.78
N ALA A 128 -8.21 -1.98 13.29
CA ALA A 128 -8.54 -3.37 13.00
C ALA A 128 -8.84 -3.57 11.50
N PHE A 129 -9.63 -2.69 10.89
CA PHE A 129 -9.90 -2.71 9.44
C PHE A 129 -8.64 -2.49 8.59
N THR A 130 -7.64 -1.79 9.10
CA THR A 130 -6.34 -1.68 8.43
C THR A 130 -5.59 -3.01 8.44
N ILE A 131 -5.59 -3.73 9.56
CA ILE A 131 -4.85 -5.00 9.71
C ILE A 131 -5.53 -6.14 8.93
N MET A 132 -6.85 -6.11 8.78
CA MET A 132 -7.57 -7.16 8.05
C MET A 132 -7.09 -7.27 6.59
N PRO A 133 -6.75 -8.49 6.13
CA PRO A 133 -6.32 -8.70 4.76
C PRO A 133 -7.48 -8.42 3.81
N ARG A 134 -7.32 -7.41 2.95
CA ARG A 134 -8.29 -7.13 1.88
C ARG A 134 -7.98 -8.05 0.72
N LEU A 135 -8.81 -9.08 0.55
CA LEU A 135 -8.64 -10.12 -0.47
C LEU A 135 -9.43 -9.84 -1.76
N ASP A 136 -9.89 -8.60 -1.99
CA ASP A 136 -10.65 -8.21 -3.20
C ASP A 136 -9.80 -8.16 -4.49
N GLY A 137 -8.69 -8.90 -4.54
CA GLY A 137 -7.87 -9.03 -5.74
C GLY A 137 -8.62 -9.73 -6.87
N THR A 138 -8.28 -9.36 -8.09
CA THR A 138 -8.77 -10.04 -9.30
C THR A 138 -8.46 -11.54 -9.18
N LYS A 139 -9.48 -12.41 -9.16
CA LYS A 139 -9.30 -13.88 -9.09
C LYS A 139 -8.45 -14.45 -10.23
N LYS A 140 -8.23 -13.68 -11.29
CA LYS A 140 -7.46 -14.04 -12.47
C LYS A 140 -6.15 -13.25 -12.46
N GLY A 141 -5.05 -13.92 -12.14
CA GLY A 141 -3.72 -13.32 -12.18
C GLY A 141 -2.63 -14.38 -12.11
N ILE A 142 -1.53 -14.15 -12.83
CA ILE A 142 -0.39 -15.07 -12.86
C ILE A 142 0.36 -15.09 -11.51
N ILE A 143 0.33 -13.97 -10.78
CA ILE A 143 1.11 -13.77 -9.55
C ILE A 143 0.26 -13.99 -8.28
N PHE A 144 -1.06 -14.12 -8.41
CA PHE A 144 -1.95 -14.20 -7.26
C PHE A 144 -1.99 -15.62 -6.67
N PHE A 145 -1.67 -15.76 -5.39
CA PHE A 145 -1.52 -17.07 -4.74
C PHE A 145 -2.78 -17.95 -4.81
N ASN A 146 -3.99 -17.38 -4.73
CA ASN A 146 -5.21 -18.18 -4.90
C ASN A 146 -5.33 -18.70 -6.33
N ALA A 147 -4.97 -17.91 -7.34
CA ALA A 147 -4.98 -18.35 -8.74
C ALA A 147 -3.90 -19.42 -9.00
N ILE A 148 -2.75 -19.33 -8.33
CA ILE A 148 -1.71 -20.39 -8.38
C ILE A 148 -2.24 -21.67 -7.72
N GLY A 149 -3.03 -21.56 -6.65
CA GLY A 149 -3.66 -22.69 -5.98
C GLY A 149 -4.77 -23.37 -6.79
N GLU A 150 -5.25 -22.76 -7.88
CA GLU A 150 -6.25 -23.37 -8.78
C GLU A 150 -5.63 -24.36 -9.78
N TYR A 151 -4.30 -24.40 -9.94
CA TYR A 151 -3.63 -25.39 -10.79
C TYR A 151 -3.59 -26.76 -10.11
N GLY A 152 -3.75 -27.83 -10.89
CA GLY A 152 -3.80 -29.21 -10.37
C GLY A 152 -2.46 -29.74 -9.87
N SER A 153 -1.35 -29.14 -10.32
CA SER A 153 0.00 -29.50 -9.88
C SER A 153 1.01 -28.35 -10.04
N ALA A 154 2.12 -28.41 -9.31
CA ALA A 154 3.22 -27.45 -9.45
C ALA A 154 3.87 -27.49 -10.85
N SER A 155 3.93 -28.69 -11.47
CA SER A 155 4.45 -28.88 -12.82
C SER A 155 3.60 -28.15 -13.86
N GLU A 156 2.28 -28.27 -13.78
CA GLU A 156 1.33 -27.58 -14.65
C GLU A 156 1.50 -26.05 -14.59
N TYR A 157 1.65 -25.48 -13.39
CA TYR A 157 1.92 -24.05 -13.23
C TYR A 157 3.26 -23.65 -13.84
N SER A 158 4.33 -24.42 -13.61
CA SER A 158 5.66 -24.13 -14.16
C SER A 158 5.69 -24.16 -15.69
N GLU A 159 5.04 -25.14 -16.31
CA GLU A 159 4.93 -25.25 -17.77
C GLU A 159 4.11 -24.08 -18.34
N HIS A 160 3.01 -23.71 -17.67
CA HIS A 160 2.24 -22.54 -18.04
C HIS A 160 3.05 -21.22 -17.88
N MET A 161 4.02 -21.15 -16.99
CA MET A 161 4.93 -19.99 -16.88
C MET A 161 6.01 -19.95 -17.96
N LEU A 162 6.61 -21.11 -18.28
CA LEU A 162 7.65 -21.19 -19.30
C LEU A 162 7.14 -20.91 -20.71
N THR A 163 5.84 -21.14 -20.96
CA THR A 163 5.20 -20.86 -22.26
C THR A 163 4.86 -19.38 -22.46
N ARG A 164 4.92 -18.55 -21.42
CA ARG A 164 4.54 -17.14 -21.47
C ARG A 164 5.72 -16.27 -21.91
N LYS A 165 5.43 -15.27 -22.74
CA LYS A 165 6.43 -14.28 -23.15
C LYS A 165 6.79 -13.37 -21.97
N ILE A 166 8.05 -12.99 -21.84
CA ILE A 166 8.55 -12.11 -20.77
C ILE A 166 7.75 -10.81 -20.69
N SER A 167 7.35 -10.24 -21.82
CA SER A 167 6.50 -9.03 -21.86
C SER A 167 5.15 -9.22 -21.17
N GLN A 168 4.56 -10.41 -21.20
CA GLN A 168 3.31 -10.72 -20.49
C GLN A 168 3.54 -10.84 -18.98
N LEU A 169 4.72 -11.30 -18.56
CA LEU A 169 5.10 -11.35 -17.14
C LEU A 169 5.28 -9.93 -16.58
N CYS A 170 5.98 -9.05 -17.31
CA CYS A 170 6.14 -7.65 -16.91
C CYS A 170 4.78 -6.93 -16.83
N ASP A 171 3.90 -7.12 -17.81
CA ASP A 171 2.54 -6.54 -17.78
C ASP A 171 1.74 -7.02 -16.56
N ALA A 172 1.80 -8.32 -16.26
CA ALA A 172 1.16 -8.89 -15.09
C ALA A 172 1.73 -8.32 -13.78
N GLU A 173 3.05 -8.12 -13.69
CA GLU A 173 3.71 -7.52 -12.52
C GLU A 173 3.30 -6.06 -12.31
N TYR A 174 3.29 -5.24 -13.36
CA TYR A 174 2.86 -3.85 -13.26
C TYR A 174 1.40 -3.73 -12.87
N ARG A 175 0.53 -4.57 -13.45
CA ARG A 175 -0.88 -4.62 -13.08
C ARG A 175 -1.05 -4.99 -11.61
N HIS A 176 -0.32 -6.00 -11.13
CA HIS A 176 -0.37 -6.38 -9.73
C HIS A 176 0.12 -5.25 -8.82
N THR A 177 1.20 -4.58 -9.19
CA THR A 177 1.76 -3.43 -8.47
C THR A 177 0.75 -2.27 -8.37
N TYR A 178 0.03 -2.00 -9.47
CA TYR A 178 -1.05 -1.01 -9.49
C TYR A 178 -2.19 -1.40 -8.52
N GLU A 179 -2.68 -2.64 -8.57
CA GLU A 179 -3.71 -3.13 -7.65
C GLU A 179 -3.24 -3.03 -6.19
N LEU A 180 -1.99 -3.38 -5.90
CA LEU A 180 -1.39 -3.31 -4.57
C LEU A 180 -1.27 -1.86 -4.06
N SER A 181 -0.99 -0.91 -4.96
CA SER A 181 -0.95 0.51 -4.63
C SER A 181 -2.31 1.03 -4.13
N GLY A 182 -3.42 0.53 -4.70
CA GLY A 182 -4.78 0.83 -4.26
C GLY A 182 -5.05 0.32 -2.84
N VAL A 183 -4.62 -0.92 -2.55
CA VAL A 183 -4.71 -1.49 -1.19
C VAL A 183 -3.90 -0.67 -0.20
N CYS A 184 -2.67 -0.29 -0.57
CA CYS A 184 -1.80 0.55 0.25
C CYS A 184 -2.47 1.89 0.58
N ARG A 185 -2.96 2.62 -0.44
CA ARG A 185 -3.67 3.90 -0.27
C ARG A 185 -4.86 3.76 0.66
N ALA A 186 -5.67 2.70 0.49
CA ALA A 186 -6.85 2.50 1.31
C ALA A 186 -6.52 2.17 2.78
N LYS A 187 -5.42 1.43 3.04
CA LYS A 187 -4.91 1.21 4.40
C LYS A 187 -4.45 2.52 5.06
N TYR A 188 -3.67 3.34 4.35
CA TYR A 188 -3.22 4.63 4.88
C TYR A 188 -4.38 5.58 5.17
N ASN A 189 -5.39 5.64 4.29
CA ASN A 189 -6.60 6.42 4.56
C ASN A 189 -7.31 5.95 5.84
N SER A 190 -7.47 4.64 6.01
CA SER A 190 -8.06 4.05 7.22
C SER A 190 -7.28 4.41 8.49
N ILE A 191 -5.93 4.36 8.42
CA ILE A 191 -5.07 4.78 9.53
C ILE A 191 -5.27 6.27 9.85
N ILE A 192 -5.31 7.14 8.85
CA ILE A 192 -5.47 8.59 9.08
C ILE A 192 -6.76 8.86 9.85
N TYR A 193 -7.88 8.28 9.41
CA TYR A 193 -9.15 8.45 10.13
C TYR A 193 -9.09 7.85 11.54
N GLY A 194 -8.61 6.62 11.70
CA GLY A 194 -8.48 5.97 13.00
C GLY A 194 -7.60 6.75 13.98
N PHE A 195 -6.51 7.34 13.48
CA PHE A 195 -5.57 8.13 14.26
C PHE A 195 -6.20 9.45 14.73
N TRP A 196 -6.95 10.15 13.87
CA TRP A 196 -7.66 11.37 14.28
C TRP A 196 -8.69 11.10 15.38
N PHE A 197 -9.56 10.10 15.22
CA PHE A 197 -10.55 9.74 16.25
C PHE A 197 -9.88 9.27 17.55
N GLY A 198 -8.84 8.45 17.42
CA GLY A 198 -8.13 7.92 18.57
C GLY A 198 -7.31 8.98 19.31
N ILE A 199 -6.72 9.97 18.63
CA ILE A 199 -6.08 11.14 19.26
C ILE A 199 -7.07 11.89 20.14
N VAL A 200 -8.27 12.21 19.62
CA VAL A 200 -9.32 12.88 20.40
C VAL A 200 -9.69 12.06 21.63
N GLY A 201 -9.79 10.73 21.46
CA GLY A 201 -10.04 9.81 22.57
C GLY A 201 -8.94 9.81 23.63
N VAL A 202 -7.66 9.76 23.22
CA VAL A 202 -6.49 9.78 24.11
C VAL A 202 -6.40 11.11 24.87
N PHE A 203 -6.54 12.25 24.20
CA PHE A 203 -6.54 13.55 24.88
C PHE A 203 -7.69 13.70 25.87
N SER A 204 -8.89 13.24 25.50
CA SER A 204 -10.04 13.25 26.41
C SER A 204 -9.81 12.35 27.62
N ALA A 205 -9.18 11.19 27.45
CA ALA A 205 -8.81 10.29 28.54
C ALA A 205 -7.78 10.93 29.49
N PHE A 206 -6.74 11.58 28.95
CA PHE A 206 -5.76 12.28 29.79
C PHE A 206 -6.38 13.46 30.55
N ALA A 207 -7.22 14.27 29.89
CA ALA A 207 -7.94 15.34 30.57
C ALA A 207 -8.83 14.79 31.70
N LEU A 208 -9.58 13.72 31.44
CA LEU A 208 -10.40 13.04 32.44
C LEU A 208 -9.59 12.57 33.66
N LEU A 209 -8.39 12.04 33.43
CA LEU A 209 -7.48 11.60 34.50
C LEU A 209 -6.88 12.77 35.28
N ALA A 210 -6.68 13.94 34.65
CA ALA A 210 -6.14 15.13 35.30
C ALA A 210 -7.18 15.84 36.20
N PHE A 211 -8.47 15.74 35.87
CA PHE A 211 -9.57 16.33 36.66
C PHE A 211 -10.12 15.39 37.75
N LYS A 212 -9.59 14.17 37.85
CA LYS A 212 -10.01 13.17 38.84
C LYS A 212 -9.14 13.26 40.08
#